data_AF-R2XIV8-F1
#
_entry.id   AF-R2XIV8-F1
#
_cell.length_a   1.000
_cell.length_b   1.000
_cell.length_c   1.000
_cell.angle_alpha   90.00
_cell.angle_beta   90.00
_cell.angle_gamma   90.00
#
_symmetry.space_group_name_H-M   'P 1'
#
loop_
_entity.id
_entity.type
_entity.pdbx_description
1 polymer ?
#
loop_
_entity_poly.entity_id
_entity_poly.type
_entity_poly.pdbx_seq_one_letter_code
_entity_poly.pdbx_strand_id
1 'polypeptide(L)'
;MDYFKQRREYRKLKQNEIDISIGQNNLYRELLDYANDEDKLDDWFPLKNSALTDLTGLSIPGLAKARNSLTQLNLIEYRQGKKNSDKPQYKITCLYNKRFTNSNTAGLQEVSQKVVQPVSQTVEHKDLTSTIPKLDTNLTDASESNKSKNSKNSAVTYWLNQVNPAEAPFVRQSIEYWVNDFGGQDEIVILAINDMLEHDARNYNYLNKILKNWEELKLDTPEKVKNHLVGKYSKKTQKQAKGRVEQLPDHIANPKTEAEASALARQKLIDLGVTPND
;
A
#
# COMPACT_ATOMS: atom_id res chain seq x y z
N MET A 1 -11.14 30.99 -3.97
CA MET A 1 -9.98 30.44 -4.71
C MET A 1 -10.31 30.43 -6.19
N ASP A 2 -9.31 30.40 -7.07
CA ASP A 2 -9.45 30.29 -8.52
C ASP A 2 -9.22 28.83 -8.93
N TYR A 3 -10.28 28.17 -9.37
CA TYR A 3 -10.28 26.77 -9.77
C TYR A 3 -9.23 26.45 -10.84
N PHE A 4 -9.14 27.28 -11.89
CA PHE A 4 -8.25 27.02 -13.03
C PHE A 4 -6.76 27.19 -12.65
N LYS A 5 -6.44 28.18 -11.80
CA LYS A 5 -5.10 28.34 -11.23
C LYS A 5 -4.76 27.18 -10.30
N GLN A 6 -5.68 26.78 -9.42
CA GLN A 6 -5.50 25.62 -8.53
C GLN A 6 -5.29 24.31 -9.32
N ARG A 7 -6.04 24.11 -10.43
CA ARG A 7 -5.84 22.99 -11.37
C ARG A 7 -4.45 23.00 -12.01
N ARG A 8 -3.94 24.19 -12.34
CA ARG A 8 -2.66 24.37 -13.02
C ARG A 8 -1.48 24.09 -12.08
N GLU A 9 -1.49 24.66 -10.87
CA GLU A 9 -0.38 24.44 -9.93
C GLU A 9 -0.33 23.00 -9.42
N TYR A 10 -1.47 22.36 -9.11
CA TYR A 10 -1.47 20.94 -8.79
C TYR A 10 -0.88 20.08 -9.92
N ARG A 11 -1.14 20.41 -11.20
CA ARG A 11 -0.57 19.67 -12.33
C ARG A 11 0.96 19.79 -12.37
N LYS A 12 1.51 20.98 -12.12
CA LYS A 12 2.97 21.19 -12.01
C LYS A 12 3.56 20.41 -10.83
N LEU A 13 2.93 20.51 -9.66
CA LEU A 13 3.35 19.81 -8.45
C LEU A 13 3.43 18.29 -8.67
N LYS A 14 2.38 17.71 -9.28
CA LYS A 14 2.34 16.29 -9.69
C LYS A 14 3.41 15.90 -10.72
N GLN A 15 3.83 16.84 -11.57
CA GLN A 15 4.81 16.55 -12.63
C GLN A 15 6.25 16.63 -12.11
N ASN A 16 6.52 17.47 -11.11
CA ASN A 16 7.86 17.89 -10.74
C ASN A 16 8.28 17.54 -9.29
N GLU A 17 7.33 17.41 -8.37
CA GLU A 17 7.60 17.46 -6.92
C GLU A 17 6.95 16.31 -6.12
N ILE A 18 5.79 15.78 -6.54
CA ILE A 18 5.07 14.74 -5.77
C ILE A 18 4.66 13.52 -6.62
N ASP A 19 4.99 12.34 -6.13
CA ASP A 19 4.44 11.07 -6.63
C ASP A 19 3.04 10.85 -6.07
N ILE A 20 2.04 10.87 -6.96
CA ILE A 20 0.64 10.70 -6.58
C ILE A 20 -0.01 9.59 -7.41
N SER A 21 -0.48 8.55 -6.70
CA SER A 21 -1.18 7.42 -7.30
C SER A 21 -2.47 7.85 -8.00
N ILE A 22 -2.96 7.04 -8.94
CA ILE A 22 -4.21 7.30 -9.65
C ILE A 22 -5.39 7.51 -8.68
N GLY A 23 -5.46 6.75 -7.59
CA GLY A 23 -6.50 6.88 -6.56
C GLY A 23 -6.46 8.20 -5.80
N GLN A 24 -5.27 8.60 -5.32
CA GLN A 24 -5.08 9.92 -4.68
C GLN A 24 -5.38 11.06 -5.65
N ASN A 25 -4.98 10.91 -6.91
CA ASN A 25 -5.25 11.88 -7.96
C ASN A 25 -6.76 12.05 -8.20
N ASN A 26 -7.50 10.94 -8.36
CA ASN A 26 -8.93 10.98 -8.59
C ASN A 26 -9.65 11.60 -7.38
N LEU A 27 -9.29 11.19 -6.16
CA LEU A 27 -9.84 11.80 -4.93
C LEU A 27 -9.61 13.32 -4.87
N TYR A 28 -8.40 13.81 -5.18
CA TYR A 28 -8.14 15.25 -5.19
C TYR A 28 -8.91 15.98 -6.30
N ARG A 29 -9.06 15.36 -7.47
CA ARG A 29 -9.83 15.92 -8.61
C ARG A 29 -11.30 16.07 -8.23
N GLU A 30 -11.95 14.98 -7.81
CA GLU A 30 -13.36 14.99 -7.38
C GLU A 30 -13.63 15.99 -6.25
N LEU A 31 -12.74 16.07 -5.25
CA LEU A 31 -12.88 17.05 -4.16
C LEU A 31 -12.74 18.50 -4.66
N LEU A 32 -11.83 18.77 -5.60
CA LEU A 32 -11.64 20.11 -6.17
C LEU A 32 -12.82 20.52 -7.07
N ASP A 33 -13.29 19.59 -7.89
CA ASP A 33 -14.34 19.82 -8.87
C ASP A 33 -15.69 20.01 -8.13
N TYR A 34 -16.02 19.15 -7.14
CA TYR A 34 -17.18 19.34 -6.25
C TYR A 34 -17.13 20.65 -5.46
N ALA A 35 -15.95 21.04 -4.93
CA ALA A 35 -15.81 22.30 -4.20
C ALA A 35 -15.97 23.54 -5.09
N ASN A 36 -15.66 23.43 -6.38
CA ASN A 36 -15.93 24.48 -7.37
C ASN A 36 -17.43 24.58 -7.67
N ASP A 37 -18.09 23.45 -7.95
CA ASP A 37 -19.49 23.42 -8.37
C ASP A 37 -20.47 23.84 -7.25
N GLU A 38 -20.02 23.78 -6.00
CA GLU A 38 -20.75 24.21 -4.81
C GLU A 38 -20.32 25.60 -4.28
N ASP A 39 -19.49 26.34 -5.03
CA ASP A 39 -18.88 27.64 -4.65
C ASP A 39 -18.11 27.64 -3.31
N LYS A 40 -17.66 26.47 -2.84
CA LYS A 40 -17.00 26.24 -1.53
C LYS A 40 -15.49 26.03 -1.64
N LEU A 41 -14.86 26.56 -2.68
CA LEU A 41 -13.45 26.28 -2.98
C LEU A 41 -12.47 26.83 -1.91
N ASP A 42 -12.86 27.84 -1.13
CA ASP A 42 -12.12 28.36 0.04
C ASP A 42 -12.59 27.76 1.39
N ASP A 43 -13.71 27.03 1.41
CA ASP A 43 -14.48 26.72 2.60
C ASP A 43 -14.52 25.22 2.94
N TRP A 44 -15.08 24.91 4.10
CA TRP A 44 -15.33 23.53 4.52
C TRP A 44 -16.63 23.01 3.88
N PHE A 45 -16.54 21.92 3.12
CA PHE A 45 -17.69 21.26 2.52
C PHE A 45 -17.85 19.81 3.02
N PRO A 46 -19.09 19.34 3.28
CA PRO A 46 -19.36 17.98 3.73
C PRO A 46 -19.51 17.02 2.54
N LEU A 47 -18.80 15.90 2.53
CA LEU A 47 -18.94 14.89 1.48
C LEU A 47 -18.97 13.47 2.05
N LYS A 48 -19.94 12.66 1.60
CA LYS A 48 -20.16 11.30 2.11
C LYS A 48 -19.10 10.34 1.55
N ASN A 49 -18.63 9.41 2.39
CA ASN A 49 -17.70 8.35 1.95
C ASN A 49 -18.28 7.52 0.79
N SER A 50 -19.59 7.23 0.78
CA SER A 50 -20.22 6.46 -0.31
C SER A 50 -20.11 7.18 -1.66
N ALA A 51 -20.50 8.45 -1.72
CA ALA A 51 -20.36 9.25 -2.94
C ALA A 51 -18.90 9.31 -3.42
N LEU A 52 -17.95 9.45 -2.48
CA LEU A 52 -16.53 9.41 -2.82
C LEU A 52 -16.05 8.05 -3.33
N THR A 53 -16.53 6.92 -2.78
CA THR A 53 -16.17 5.60 -3.32
C THR A 53 -16.74 5.38 -4.72
N ASP A 54 -17.96 5.85 -4.96
CA ASP A 54 -18.67 5.70 -6.24
C ASP A 54 -18.01 6.54 -7.34
N LEU A 55 -17.65 7.80 -7.05
CA LEU A 55 -16.99 8.71 -7.99
C LEU A 55 -15.52 8.35 -8.26
N THR A 56 -14.75 8.01 -7.21
CA THR A 56 -13.30 7.77 -7.36
C THR A 56 -12.95 6.34 -7.76
N GLY A 57 -13.91 5.40 -7.69
CA GLY A 57 -13.68 3.97 -7.85
C GLY A 57 -12.87 3.32 -6.72
N LEU A 58 -12.64 4.03 -5.61
CA LEU A 58 -11.87 3.53 -4.48
C LEU A 58 -12.72 2.71 -3.52
N SER A 59 -12.16 1.64 -2.98
CA SER A 59 -12.72 0.98 -1.80
C SER A 59 -12.61 1.89 -0.57
N ILE A 60 -13.48 1.73 0.43
CA ILE A 60 -13.44 2.49 1.70
C ILE A 60 -12.02 2.54 2.34
N PRO A 61 -11.25 1.43 2.48
CA PRO A 61 -9.88 1.52 2.99
C PRO A 61 -8.92 2.21 2.01
N GLY A 62 -9.12 2.08 0.69
CA GLY A 62 -8.37 2.81 -0.32
C GLY A 62 -8.58 4.33 -0.23
N LEU A 63 -9.84 4.75 -0.06
CA LEU A 63 -10.24 6.14 0.16
C LEU A 63 -9.60 6.71 1.44
N ALA A 64 -9.63 5.96 2.54
CA ALA A 64 -8.99 6.36 3.78
C ALA A 64 -7.46 6.54 3.62
N LYS A 65 -6.78 5.60 2.93
CA LYS A 65 -5.34 5.72 2.64
C LYS A 65 -5.04 6.93 1.75
N ALA A 66 -5.79 7.10 0.66
CA ALA A 66 -5.60 8.18 -0.29
C ALA A 66 -5.76 9.55 0.38
N ARG A 67 -6.81 9.71 1.18
CA ARG A 67 -7.07 10.91 1.98
C ARG A 67 -5.93 11.24 2.94
N ASN A 68 -5.44 10.25 3.70
CA ASN A 68 -4.33 10.46 4.64
C ASN A 68 -3.08 10.98 3.92
N SER A 69 -2.75 10.45 2.74
CA SER A 69 -1.63 10.96 1.93
C SER A 69 -1.87 12.38 1.41
N LEU A 70 -3.08 12.70 0.93
CA LEU A 70 -3.40 14.07 0.48
C LEU A 70 -3.32 15.09 1.63
N THR A 71 -3.68 14.69 2.85
CA THR A 71 -3.51 15.51 4.06
C THR A 71 -2.04 15.67 4.44
N GLN A 72 -1.24 14.61 4.39
CA GLN A 72 0.22 14.67 4.63
C GLN A 72 0.96 15.56 3.63
N LEU A 73 0.50 15.59 2.38
CA LEU A 73 1.02 16.48 1.32
C LEU A 73 0.45 17.91 1.41
N ASN A 74 -0.32 18.24 2.45
CA ASN A 74 -1.01 19.52 2.64
C ASN A 74 -1.88 19.94 1.44
N LEU A 75 -2.41 18.99 0.66
CA LEU A 75 -3.27 19.26 -0.51
C LEU A 75 -4.73 19.49 -0.10
N ILE A 76 -5.18 18.81 0.96
CA ILE A 76 -6.50 18.94 1.55
C ILE A 76 -6.40 18.96 3.08
N GLU A 77 -7.27 19.72 3.73
CA GLU A 77 -7.60 19.53 5.14
C GLU A 77 -8.78 18.56 5.26
N TYR A 78 -8.81 17.73 6.31
CA TYR A 78 -9.86 16.74 6.55
C TYR A 78 -10.31 16.73 8.01
N ARG A 79 -11.63 16.69 8.21
CA ARG A 79 -12.26 16.47 9.52
C ARG A 79 -13.09 15.20 9.49
N GLN A 80 -12.81 14.32 10.45
CA GLN A 80 -13.52 13.04 10.58
C GLN A 80 -14.96 13.25 11.06
N GLY A 81 -15.90 12.77 10.25
CA GLY A 81 -17.31 12.69 10.62
C GLY A 81 -17.58 11.64 11.70
N LYS A 82 -18.56 11.89 12.56
CA LYS A 82 -19.05 10.95 13.59
C LYS A 82 -20.17 10.09 13.03
N LYS A 83 -20.16 8.81 13.40
CA LYS A 83 -21.23 7.85 13.06
C LYS A 83 -22.59 8.42 13.49
N ASN A 84 -23.51 8.53 12.53
CA ASN A 84 -24.89 9.03 12.69
C ASN A 84 -25.08 10.51 13.12
N SER A 85 -24.03 11.35 13.09
CA SER A 85 -24.17 12.80 13.37
C SER A 85 -23.52 13.65 12.29
N ASP A 86 -22.20 13.56 12.15
CA ASP A 86 -21.42 14.53 11.38
C ASP A 86 -20.93 13.88 10.08
N LYS A 87 -21.22 14.51 8.94
CA LYS A 87 -20.64 14.13 7.65
C LYS A 87 -19.12 14.42 7.68
N PRO A 88 -18.27 13.62 7.02
CA PRO A 88 -16.86 13.98 6.86
C PRO A 88 -16.76 15.30 6.10
N GLN A 89 -15.88 16.20 6.55
CA GLN A 89 -15.68 17.50 5.93
C GLN A 89 -14.28 17.61 5.35
N TYR A 90 -14.20 18.35 4.24
CA TYR A 90 -12.99 18.56 3.46
C TYR A 90 -12.84 20.05 3.17
N LYS A 91 -11.60 20.49 2.96
CA LYS A 91 -11.27 21.83 2.47
C LYS A 91 -10.03 21.72 1.58
N ILE A 92 -10.00 22.49 0.49
CA ILE A 92 -8.86 22.51 -0.44
C ILE A 92 -7.80 23.50 0.05
N THR A 93 -6.53 23.09 0.08
CA THR A 93 -5.42 23.99 0.41
C THR A 93 -5.03 24.79 -0.83
N CYS A 94 -4.92 26.12 -0.72
CA CYS A 94 -4.52 26.96 -1.85
C CYS A 94 -3.04 26.75 -2.22
N LEU A 95 -2.75 26.36 -3.48
CA LEU A 95 -1.39 26.05 -3.94
C LEU A 95 -0.68 27.25 -4.60
N TYR A 96 -1.43 28.20 -5.16
CA TYR A 96 -0.86 29.32 -5.93
C TYR A 96 -0.72 30.62 -5.12
N ASN A 97 -1.34 30.72 -3.95
CA ASN A 97 -1.33 31.95 -3.16
C ASN A 97 -0.20 31.93 -2.11
N LYS A 98 1.04 32.18 -2.56
CA LYS A 98 2.25 32.34 -1.72
C LYS A 98 2.23 33.63 -0.88
N ARG A 99 1.10 33.93 -0.22
CA ARG A 99 0.89 35.10 0.66
C ARG A 99 0.57 34.75 2.11
N PHE A 100 0.58 33.47 2.47
CA PHE A 100 0.95 33.07 3.83
C PHE A 100 2.45 32.78 3.84
N THR A 101 3.13 33.47 4.75
CA THR A 101 4.59 33.66 4.78
C THR A 101 5.34 32.51 5.43
N ASN A 102 6.64 32.44 5.16
CA ASN A 102 7.59 31.71 5.99
C ASN A 102 7.49 32.21 7.45
N SER A 103 7.09 31.35 8.39
CA SER A 103 7.42 31.49 9.82
C SER A 103 6.97 30.28 10.62
N ASN A 104 7.89 29.33 10.84
CA ASN A 104 8.06 28.73 12.17
C ASN A 104 9.48 28.16 12.32
N THR A 105 10.43 29.08 12.39
CA THR A 105 11.81 28.84 12.86
C THR A 105 12.13 29.94 13.88
N ALA A 106 12.20 29.55 15.17
CA ALA A 106 12.36 30.39 16.38
C ALA A 106 11.24 31.41 16.64
N GLY A 107 10.72 31.64 17.86
CA GLY A 107 10.86 31.06 19.22
C GLY A 107 9.82 31.80 20.11
N LEU A 108 9.46 31.48 21.35
CA LEU A 108 9.98 30.61 22.41
C LEU A 108 8.79 30.14 23.29
N GLN A 109 8.88 28.95 23.88
CA GLN A 109 8.60 28.79 25.32
C GLN A 109 9.32 27.53 25.84
N GLU A 110 9.97 27.66 26.98
CA GLU A 110 10.76 26.60 27.61
C GLU A 110 9.88 25.49 28.16
N VAL A 111 10.25 24.23 27.90
CA VAL A 111 10.61 23.28 28.96
C VAL A 111 11.78 22.41 28.47
N SER A 112 12.79 22.29 29.34
CA SER A 112 13.94 21.36 29.35
C SER A 112 13.66 19.96 28.73
N GLN A 113 14.59 19.24 28.07
CA GLN A 113 15.99 18.99 28.47
C GLN A 113 16.96 18.71 27.28
N LYS A 114 18.19 19.22 27.42
CA LYS A 114 19.55 18.75 26.95
C LYS A 114 19.60 17.42 26.15
N VAL A 115 20.40 17.24 25.06
CA VAL A 115 21.89 17.34 24.96
C VAL A 115 22.39 17.51 23.48
N VAL A 116 23.19 18.57 23.22
CA VAL A 116 24.45 18.67 22.40
C VAL A 116 24.55 17.88 21.06
N GLN A 117 24.43 18.49 19.85
CA GLN A 117 25.44 19.22 19.00
C GLN A 117 26.56 18.37 18.33
N PRO A 118 27.24 18.81 17.24
CA PRO A 118 26.76 19.45 15.99
C PRO A 118 27.55 18.97 14.71
N VAL A 119 27.26 19.52 13.51
CA VAL A 119 28.24 20.07 12.52
C VAL A 119 27.54 20.44 11.21
N SER A 120 27.85 21.63 10.67
CA SER A 120 27.40 22.13 9.36
C SER A 120 28.44 21.84 8.27
N GLN A 121 28.00 21.67 7.02
CA GLN A 121 28.85 21.93 5.85
C GLN A 121 28.04 22.57 4.71
N THR A 122 28.59 23.66 4.17
CA THR A 122 28.01 24.45 3.08
C THR A 122 28.39 23.85 1.74
N VAL A 123 27.50 23.95 0.75
CA VAL A 123 27.69 23.41 -0.60
C VAL A 123 28.45 24.41 -1.48
N GLU A 124 29.50 23.97 -2.17
CA GLU A 124 30.02 24.66 -3.35
C GLU A 124 29.55 23.95 -4.63
N HIS A 125 29.22 24.73 -5.65
CA HIS A 125 28.74 24.25 -6.94
C HIS A 125 29.89 24.09 -7.93
N LYS A 126 29.94 22.99 -8.68
CA LYS A 126 30.70 22.91 -9.93
C LYS A 126 30.13 21.90 -10.94
N ASP A 127 29.64 22.47 -12.03
CA ASP A 127 29.60 22.04 -13.43
C ASP A 127 29.21 20.62 -13.88
N LEU A 128 28.46 20.63 -14.98
CA LEU A 128 27.94 19.48 -15.73
C LEU A 128 29.03 18.59 -16.32
N THR A 129 28.80 17.27 -16.34
CA THR A 129 28.96 16.49 -17.60
C THR A 129 28.20 15.16 -17.57
N SER A 130 27.48 14.84 -18.64
CA SER A 130 27.03 13.48 -18.94
C SER A 130 28.21 12.63 -19.39
N THR A 131 28.36 11.40 -18.87
CA THR A 131 28.87 10.22 -19.62
C THR A 131 28.54 8.95 -18.85
N ILE A 132 28.09 7.92 -19.57
CA ILE A 132 27.75 6.58 -19.05
C ILE A 132 29.04 5.76 -18.91
N PRO A 133 29.36 5.18 -17.73
CA PRO A 133 30.38 4.14 -17.62
C PRO A 133 29.74 2.75 -17.81
N LYS A 134 30.26 1.97 -18.76
CA LYS A 134 30.03 0.53 -18.80
C LYS A 134 30.73 -0.14 -17.62
N LEU A 135 30.13 -1.24 -17.15
CA LEU A 135 30.71 -2.17 -16.20
C LEU A 135 31.85 -2.97 -16.87
N ASP A 136 33.01 -3.03 -16.24
CA ASP A 136 33.97 -4.11 -16.44
C ASP A 136 34.64 -4.47 -15.10
N THR A 137 34.99 -5.74 -14.94
CA THR A 137 35.39 -6.35 -13.65
C THR A 137 36.85 -6.78 -13.61
N ASN A 138 37.34 -7.07 -12.39
CA ASN A 138 38.63 -7.73 -12.03
C ASN A 138 39.85 -6.80 -11.85
N LEU A 139 40.78 -7.02 -10.90
CA LEU A 139 40.81 -7.74 -9.60
C LEU A 139 42.18 -7.43 -8.93
N THR A 140 42.24 -7.22 -7.60
CA THR A 140 43.42 -7.35 -6.68
C THR A 140 44.73 -6.57 -6.99
N ASP A 141 45.58 -6.12 -6.06
CA ASP A 141 45.58 -5.84 -4.61
C ASP A 141 46.84 -4.93 -4.37
N ALA A 142 47.18 -4.32 -3.24
CA ALA A 142 46.73 -4.40 -1.83
C ALA A 142 46.64 -2.94 -1.26
N SER A 143 46.82 -2.57 0.02
CA SER A 143 47.15 -3.27 1.28
C SER A 143 46.48 -2.58 2.50
N GLU A 144 46.01 -3.41 3.42
CA GLU A 144 45.77 -3.19 4.86
C GLU A 144 45.24 -1.83 5.39
N SER A 145 43.94 -1.78 5.69
CA SER A 145 43.50 -1.45 7.05
C SER A 145 42.25 -2.27 7.43
N ASN A 146 42.16 -2.69 8.70
CA ASN A 146 41.25 -3.76 9.12
C ASN A 146 39.83 -3.27 9.47
N LYS A 147 38.83 -3.54 8.62
CA LYS A 147 37.45 -3.79 9.12
C LYS A 147 36.53 -4.60 8.17
N SER A 148 35.99 -5.69 8.72
CA SER A 148 34.77 -6.43 8.34
C SER A 148 34.63 -7.04 6.92
N LYS A 149 34.69 -8.37 6.86
CA LYS A 149 34.38 -9.20 5.69
C LYS A 149 32.85 -9.37 5.49
N ASN A 150 32.09 -8.30 5.22
CA ASN A 150 30.64 -8.43 4.93
C ASN A 150 30.10 -7.63 3.72
N SER A 151 30.96 -6.95 2.94
CA SER A 151 30.52 -5.99 1.91
C SER A 151 29.79 -6.58 0.67
N LYS A 152 29.66 -7.90 0.54
CA LYS A 152 29.07 -8.55 -0.65
C LYS A 152 27.62 -9.01 -0.49
N ASN A 153 27.10 -9.10 0.73
CA ASN A 153 25.80 -9.73 1.03
C ASN A 153 24.80 -8.79 1.74
N SER A 154 24.95 -7.47 1.61
CA SER A 154 23.96 -6.54 2.19
C SER A 154 22.58 -6.71 1.55
N ALA A 155 21.52 -6.66 2.36
CA ALA A 155 20.13 -6.69 1.92
C ALA A 155 19.79 -5.54 0.94
N VAL A 156 20.48 -4.40 1.05
CA VAL A 156 20.34 -3.27 0.11
C VAL A 156 20.87 -3.65 -1.27
N THR A 157 22.06 -4.24 -1.34
CA THR A 157 22.65 -4.73 -2.60
C THR A 157 21.79 -5.84 -3.21
N TYR A 158 21.22 -6.72 -2.38
CA TYR A 158 20.30 -7.76 -2.83
C TYR A 158 19.01 -7.17 -3.42
N TRP A 159 18.40 -6.18 -2.78
CA TRP A 159 17.22 -5.47 -3.29
C TRP A 159 17.48 -4.83 -4.67
N LEU A 160 18.60 -4.12 -4.80
CA LEU A 160 18.95 -3.44 -6.05
C LEU A 160 19.15 -4.43 -7.21
N ASN A 161 19.74 -5.57 -6.93
CA ASN A 161 20.01 -6.59 -7.95
C ASN A 161 18.75 -7.39 -8.36
N GLN A 162 17.83 -7.66 -7.43
CA GLN A 162 16.68 -8.56 -7.65
C GLN A 162 15.34 -7.86 -7.90
N VAL A 163 15.18 -6.61 -7.44
CA VAL A 163 13.89 -5.90 -7.45
C VAL A 163 13.94 -4.67 -8.35
N ASN A 164 14.85 -3.73 -8.07
CA ASN A 164 14.96 -2.48 -8.82
C ASN A 164 16.38 -1.87 -8.71
N PRO A 165 17.19 -1.87 -9.78
CA PRO A 165 18.54 -1.28 -9.76
C PRO A 165 18.55 0.24 -9.53
N ALA A 166 17.47 0.94 -9.88
CA ALA A 166 17.32 2.39 -9.80
C ALA A 166 16.30 2.81 -8.74
N GLU A 167 16.38 2.19 -7.55
CA GLU A 167 15.45 2.45 -6.45
C GLU A 167 15.72 3.80 -5.75
N ALA A 168 14.64 4.46 -5.27
CA ALA A 168 14.72 5.70 -4.53
C ALA A 168 15.59 5.58 -3.24
N PRO A 169 16.43 6.59 -2.90
CA PRO A 169 17.31 6.54 -1.72
C PRO A 169 16.60 6.26 -0.40
N PHE A 170 15.36 6.75 -0.25
CA PHE A 170 14.51 6.49 0.93
C PHE A 170 14.24 5.00 1.17
N VAL A 171 14.07 4.20 0.10
CA VAL A 171 13.84 2.75 0.22
C VAL A 171 15.12 2.04 0.68
N ARG A 172 16.28 2.46 0.16
CA ARG A 172 17.59 1.94 0.60
C ARG A 172 17.81 2.18 2.10
N GLN A 173 17.61 3.42 2.56
CA GLN A 173 17.68 3.78 3.98
C GLN A 173 16.67 2.99 4.83
N SER A 174 15.46 2.77 4.31
CA SER A 174 14.44 1.98 5.00
C SER A 174 14.81 0.50 5.12
N ILE A 175 15.51 -0.07 4.13
CA ILE A 175 16.04 -1.44 4.18
C ILE A 175 17.19 -1.52 5.19
N GLU A 176 18.11 -0.55 5.22
CA GLU A 176 19.17 -0.46 6.24
C GLU A 176 18.60 -0.34 7.65
N TYR A 177 17.55 0.47 7.83
CA TYR A 177 16.83 0.58 9.09
C TYR A 177 16.28 -0.78 9.56
N TRP A 178 15.64 -1.55 8.67
CA TRP A 178 15.17 -2.90 8.99
C TRP A 178 16.31 -3.87 9.33
N VAL A 179 17.44 -3.82 8.62
CA VAL A 179 18.62 -4.63 8.96
C VAL A 179 19.09 -4.32 10.39
N ASN A 180 19.09 -3.04 10.79
CA ASN A 180 19.45 -2.62 12.14
C ASN A 180 18.45 -3.07 13.21
N ASP A 181 17.13 -2.95 12.97
CA ASP A 181 16.08 -3.43 13.89
C ASP A 181 16.16 -4.95 14.12
N PHE A 182 16.54 -5.71 13.08
CA PHE A 182 16.86 -7.14 13.20
C PHE A 182 18.29 -7.43 13.71
N GLY A 183 18.94 -6.48 14.39
CA GLY A 183 20.24 -6.68 15.05
C GLY A 183 21.43 -6.78 14.09
N GLY A 184 21.33 -6.20 12.89
CA GLY A 184 22.35 -6.28 11.84
C GLY A 184 22.26 -7.53 10.95
N GLN A 185 21.16 -8.29 11.03
CA GLN A 185 21.01 -9.57 10.33
C GLN A 185 20.41 -9.39 8.93
N ASP A 186 21.25 -9.04 7.94
CA ASP A 186 20.87 -8.94 6.52
C ASP A 186 20.07 -10.16 6.01
N GLU A 187 20.41 -11.38 6.49
CA GLU A 187 19.72 -12.62 6.13
C GLU A 187 18.20 -12.57 6.34
N ILE A 188 17.72 -11.95 7.43
CA ILE A 188 16.28 -11.87 7.72
C ILE A 188 15.59 -11.00 6.66
N VAL A 189 16.19 -9.88 6.29
CA VAL A 189 15.63 -8.97 5.28
C VAL A 189 15.72 -9.60 3.88
N ILE A 190 16.80 -10.33 3.56
CA ILE A 190 16.94 -11.09 2.31
C ILE A 190 15.88 -12.19 2.20
N LEU A 191 15.58 -12.91 3.29
CA LEU A 191 14.49 -13.91 3.29
C LEU A 191 13.12 -13.26 3.06
N ALA A 192 12.88 -12.06 3.60
CA ALA A 192 11.64 -11.32 3.34
C ALA A 192 11.53 -10.84 1.88
N ILE A 193 12.65 -10.45 1.25
CA ILE A 193 12.70 -10.13 -0.19
C ILE A 193 12.35 -11.38 -1.02
N ASN A 194 12.79 -12.58 -0.61
CA ASN A 194 12.44 -13.82 -1.30
C ASN A 194 10.94 -14.19 -1.15
N ASP A 195 10.36 -14.15 0.06
CA ASP A 195 8.90 -14.35 0.29
C ASP A 195 8.07 -13.30 -0.49
N MET A 196 8.60 -12.08 -0.68
CA MET A 196 7.99 -11.04 -1.52
C MET A 196 8.03 -11.40 -3.02
N LEU A 197 9.18 -11.84 -3.53
CA LEU A 197 9.38 -12.19 -4.95
C LEU A 197 8.59 -13.44 -5.38
N GLU A 198 8.48 -14.46 -4.52
CA GLU A 198 7.60 -15.61 -4.75
C GLU A 198 6.12 -15.23 -4.89
N HIS A 199 5.73 -14.11 -4.30
CA HIS A 199 4.39 -13.55 -4.38
C HIS A 199 4.21 -12.53 -5.54
N ASP A 200 5.19 -12.46 -6.47
CA ASP A 200 5.32 -11.50 -7.59
C ASP A 200 5.14 -10.01 -7.18
N ALA A 201 5.40 -9.72 -5.91
CA ALA A 201 5.43 -8.36 -5.42
C ALA A 201 6.85 -7.80 -5.62
N ARG A 202 6.96 -6.68 -6.35
CA ARG A 202 8.22 -5.91 -6.49
C ARG A 202 8.06 -4.49 -5.95
N ASN A 203 7.67 -4.36 -4.69
CA ASN A 203 7.45 -3.05 -4.07
C ASN A 203 7.74 -3.04 -2.56
N TYR A 204 8.39 -1.99 -2.08
CA TYR A 204 8.78 -1.84 -0.67
C TYR A 204 7.58 -1.94 0.30
N ASN A 205 6.38 -1.51 -0.10
CA ASN A 205 5.18 -1.63 0.74
C ASN A 205 4.79 -3.08 1.05
N TYR A 206 5.16 -4.06 0.20
CA TYR A 206 4.94 -5.47 0.47
C TYR A 206 6.04 -6.04 1.36
N LEU A 207 7.32 -5.72 1.07
CA LEU A 207 8.46 -6.07 1.94
C LEU A 207 8.22 -5.61 3.39
N ASN A 208 7.87 -4.33 3.57
CA ASN A 208 7.57 -3.73 4.87
C ASN A 208 6.44 -4.47 5.62
N LYS A 209 5.42 -4.99 4.92
CA LYS A 209 4.36 -5.81 5.54
C LYS A 209 4.85 -7.18 6.00
N ILE A 210 5.76 -7.82 5.24
CA ILE A 210 6.37 -9.09 5.64
C ILE A 210 7.22 -8.87 6.90
N LEU A 211 8.08 -7.86 6.88
CA LEU A 211 9.00 -7.54 7.99
C LEU A 211 8.24 -7.19 9.27
N LYS A 212 7.20 -6.34 9.20
CA LYS A 212 6.33 -6.05 10.37
C LYS A 212 5.63 -7.27 10.95
N ASN A 213 5.12 -8.16 10.09
CA ASN A 213 4.51 -9.41 10.56
C ASN A 213 5.56 -10.30 11.26
N TRP A 214 6.81 -10.31 10.78
CA TRP A 214 7.88 -11.09 11.39
C TRP A 214 8.39 -10.46 12.71
N GLU A 215 8.40 -9.13 12.81
CA GLU A 215 8.62 -8.36 14.03
C GLU A 215 7.54 -8.65 15.09
N GLU A 216 6.25 -8.54 14.71
CA GLU A 216 5.10 -8.85 15.57
C GLU A 216 5.15 -10.31 16.10
N LEU A 217 5.60 -11.25 15.25
CA LEU A 217 5.81 -12.66 15.59
C LEU A 217 7.13 -12.95 16.33
N LYS A 218 7.95 -11.92 16.60
CA LYS A 218 9.27 -12.02 17.28
C LYS A 218 10.22 -13.00 16.60
N LEU A 219 10.25 -12.99 15.26
CA LEU A 219 11.16 -13.78 14.43
C LEU A 219 12.52 -13.07 14.28
N ASP A 220 13.14 -12.77 15.42
CA ASP A 220 14.41 -12.04 15.59
C ASP A 220 15.68 -12.80 15.11
N THR A 221 15.54 -14.02 14.59
CA THR A 221 16.64 -14.93 14.24
C THR A 221 16.35 -15.59 12.88
N PRO A 222 17.33 -15.70 11.95
CA PRO A 222 17.11 -16.30 10.63
C PRO A 222 16.61 -17.75 10.71
N GLU A 223 16.95 -18.51 11.75
CA GLU A 223 16.42 -19.86 11.99
C GLU A 223 14.91 -19.84 12.30
N LYS A 224 14.43 -18.91 13.14
CA LYS A 224 13.01 -18.74 13.45
C LYS A 224 12.24 -18.37 12.17
N VAL A 225 12.80 -17.51 11.34
CA VAL A 225 12.24 -17.13 10.03
C VAL A 225 12.16 -18.34 9.09
N LYS A 226 13.25 -19.10 8.91
CA LYS A 226 13.30 -20.31 8.07
C LYS A 226 12.27 -21.35 8.52
N ASN A 227 12.14 -21.59 9.83
CA ASN A 227 11.15 -22.51 10.40
C ASN A 227 9.70 -22.02 10.16
N HIS A 228 9.43 -20.72 10.31
CA HIS A 228 8.12 -20.13 10.01
C HIS A 228 7.75 -20.26 8.52
N LEU A 229 8.71 -20.06 7.61
CA LEU A 229 8.54 -20.23 6.18
C LEU A 229 8.18 -21.69 5.83
N VAL A 230 8.92 -22.69 6.30
CA VAL A 230 8.61 -24.13 6.11
C VAL A 230 7.20 -24.48 6.61
N GLY A 231 6.78 -23.88 7.74
CA GLY A 231 5.42 -24.00 8.28
C GLY A 231 4.31 -23.36 7.42
N LYS A 232 4.62 -22.36 6.57
CA LYS A 232 3.67 -21.79 5.60
C LYS A 232 3.49 -22.70 4.38
N TYR A 233 4.57 -23.22 3.78
CA TYR A 233 4.50 -24.01 2.55
C TYR A 233 3.75 -25.33 2.76
N SER A 234 4.04 -26.05 3.85
CA SER A 234 3.33 -27.29 4.22
C SER A 234 1.81 -27.09 4.37
N LYS A 235 1.37 -25.95 4.91
CA LYS A 235 -0.05 -25.59 5.05
C LYS A 235 -0.72 -25.21 3.73
N LYS A 236 0.00 -24.65 2.74
CA LYS A 236 -0.53 -24.41 1.38
C LYS A 236 -0.91 -25.75 0.72
N THR A 237 -0.03 -26.75 0.79
CA THR A 237 -0.26 -28.09 0.19
C THR A 237 -1.49 -28.79 0.77
N GLN A 238 -1.67 -28.77 2.10
CA GLN A 238 -2.85 -29.40 2.72
C GLN A 238 -4.18 -28.69 2.42
N LYS A 239 -4.19 -27.37 2.20
CA LYS A 239 -5.41 -26.65 1.81
C LYS A 239 -5.86 -26.95 0.38
N GLN A 240 -4.94 -27.19 -0.55
CA GLN A 240 -5.28 -27.55 -1.93
C GLN A 240 -5.88 -28.96 -2.04
N ALA A 241 -5.47 -29.89 -1.17
CA ALA A 241 -6.05 -31.24 -1.12
C ALA A 241 -7.49 -31.28 -0.58
N LYS A 242 -7.97 -30.21 0.09
CA LYS A 242 -9.31 -30.15 0.70
C LYS A 242 -10.30 -29.36 -0.17
N GLY A 243 -10.32 -29.69 -1.47
CA GLY A 243 -11.28 -29.18 -2.44
C GLY A 243 -12.73 -29.49 -2.04
N ARG A 244 -13.64 -28.58 -2.41
CA ARG A 244 -15.07 -28.66 -2.09
C ARG A 244 -15.71 -29.88 -2.75
N VAL A 245 -16.09 -30.87 -1.96
CA VAL A 245 -17.07 -31.89 -2.38
C VAL A 245 -18.42 -31.20 -2.41
N GLU A 246 -18.95 -30.93 -3.60
CA GLU A 246 -20.35 -30.54 -3.73
C GLU A 246 -21.22 -31.76 -3.49
N GLN A 247 -22.06 -31.71 -2.45
CA GLN A 247 -23.11 -32.70 -2.27
C GLN A 247 -24.16 -32.47 -3.36
N LEU A 248 -24.20 -33.36 -4.34
CA LEU A 248 -25.22 -33.39 -5.38
C LEU A 248 -26.60 -33.51 -4.72
N PRO A 249 -27.60 -32.69 -5.10
CA PRO A 249 -28.95 -32.82 -4.60
C PRO A 249 -29.52 -34.23 -4.79
N ASP A 250 -30.25 -34.74 -3.80
CA ASP A 250 -30.71 -36.14 -3.76
C ASP A 250 -31.49 -36.57 -5.01
N HIS A 251 -32.23 -35.66 -5.65
CA HIS A 251 -33.00 -35.92 -6.87
C HIS A 251 -32.14 -36.16 -8.13
N ILE A 252 -30.85 -35.81 -8.09
CA ILE A 252 -29.86 -36.11 -9.13
C ILE A 252 -29.12 -37.40 -8.78
N ALA A 253 -28.82 -37.62 -7.50
CA ALA A 253 -28.15 -38.82 -7.01
C ALA A 253 -29.02 -40.08 -7.11
N ASN A 254 -30.35 -39.92 -6.97
CA ASN A 254 -31.30 -41.03 -7.04
C ASN A 254 -32.51 -40.63 -7.93
N PRO A 255 -32.43 -40.83 -9.26
CA PRO A 255 -33.54 -40.50 -10.16
C PRO A 255 -34.74 -41.39 -9.86
N LYS A 256 -35.90 -40.77 -9.63
CA LYS A 256 -37.17 -41.49 -9.42
C LYS A 256 -37.43 -42.44 -10.58
N THR A 257 -37.74 -43.69 -10.28
CA THR A 257 -38.07 -44.66 -11.33
C THR A 257 -39.38 -44.26 -12.01
N GLU A 258 -39.52 -44.63 -13.29
CA GLU A 258 -40.68 -44.30 -14.13
C GLU A 258 -42.01 -44.75 -13.52
N ALA A 259 -41.99 -45.84 -12.73
CA ALA A 259 -43.11 -46.32 -11.93
C ALA A 259 -43.55 -45.34 -10.82
N GLU A 260 -42.60 -44.75 -10.08
CA GLU A 260 -42.89 -43.77 -9.02
C GLU A 260 -43.39 -42.44 -9.60
N ALA A 261 -42.78 -41.99 -10.72
CA ALA A 261 -43.24 -40.81 -11.44
C ALA A 261 -44.68 -40.99 -11.97
N SER A 262 -44.98 -42.18 -12.51
CA SER A 262 -46.32 -42.55 -12.99
C SER A 262 -47.34 -42.67 -11.85
N ALA A 263 -46.95 -43.22 -10.70
CA ALA A 263 -47.82 -43.29 -9.52
C ALA A 263 -48.15 -41.89 -8.98
N LEU A 264 -47.15 -41.00 -8.88
CA LEU A 264 -47.34 -39.61 -8.46
C LEU A 264 -48.25 -38.84 -9.45
N ALA A 265 -48.07 -39.04 -10.76
CA ALA A 265 -48.92 -38.44 -11.78
C ALA A 265 -50.38 -38.92 -11.69
N ARG A 266 -50.60 -40.22 -11.46
CA ARG A 266 -51.93 -40.80 -11.25
C ARG A 266 -52.60 -40.25 -9.98
N GLN A 267 -51.88 -40.20 -8.86
CA GLN A 267 -52.42 -39.61 -7.62
C GLN A 267 -52.82 -38.15 -7.82
N LYS A 268 -51.98 -37.37 -8.53
CA LYS A 268 -52.25 -35.96 -8.82
C LYS A 268 -53.44 -35.73 -9.76
N LEU A 269 -53.77 -36.70 -10.62
CA LEU A 269 -54.99 -36.68 -11.45
C LEU A 269 -56.25 -37.02 -10.64
N ILE A 270 -56.14 -37.96 -9.69
CA ILE A 270 -57.21 -38.31 -8.75
C ILE A 270 -57.52 -37.12 -7.82
N ASP A 271 -56.50 -36.45 -7.29
CA ASP A 271 -56.64 -35.25 -6.45
C ASP A 271 -57.25 -34.05 -7.23
N LEU A 272 -57.19 -34.06 -8.56
CA LEU A 272 -57.84 -33.09 -9.46
C LEU A 272 -59.25 -33.54 -9.90
N GLY A 273 -59.78 -34.64 -9.36
CA GLY A 273 -61.14 -35.13 -9.62
C GLY A 273 -61.32 -35.85 -10.95
N VAL A 274 -60.25 -36.23 -11.65
CA VAL A 274 -60.33 -36.94 -12.93
C VAL A 274 -60.30 -38.46 -12.70
N THR A 275 -61.47 -39.10 -12.69
CA THR A 275 -61.59 -40.57 -12.65
C THR A 275 -61.41 -41.17 -14.05
N PRO A 276 -60.66 -42.29 -14.24
CA PRO A 276 -60.30 -42.80 -15.58
C PRO A 276 -61.42 -43.50 -16.38
N ASN A 277 -62.71 -43.14 -16.18
CA ASN A 277 -63.83 -43.98 -16.60
C ASN A 277 -65.08 -43.20 -17.06
N ASP A 278 -64.88 -42.01 -17.63
CA ASP A 278 -65.80 -41.28 -18.52
C ASP A 278 -65.06 -40.99 -19.86
#